data_AF-A0A2V8HLB4-F1
#
_entry.id   AF-A0A2V8HLB4-F1
#
_cell.length_a   1.000
_cell.length_b   1.000
_cell.length_c   1.000
_cell.angle_alpha   90.00
_cell.angle_beta   90.00
_cell.angle_gamma   90.00
#
_symmetry.space_group_name_H-M   'P 1'
#
loop_
_entity.id
_entity.type
_entity.pdbx_description
1 polymer ?
#
loop_
_entity_poly.entity_id
_entity_poly.type
_entity_poly.pdbx_seq_one_letter_code
_entity_poly.pdbx_strand_id
1 'polypeptide(L)'
;MTQPFRSLSGAALAIAIAGAAVQLGAQARLSVRDADRFQSKLAQITAFGVTRARAKAARSTPVTDAEVNSYLKYRAADQIPVGIVNPILTAVGNGRVSGRALVDLDAVRTQKKRGWTDPMGYLTGKLPVTAVGTLATDNGVGRFQLESAAISGVTIPKAVLQELLSYYSRTPEKPSGINMDDPFELPARIREIRVQQGTALVIQ
;
A
#
# COMPACT_ATOMS: atom_id res chain seq x y z
N MET A 1 -57.79 21.71 60.42
CA MET A 1 -56.67 20.73 60.42
C MET A 1 -56.18 20.54 58.99
N THR A 2 -54.86 20.53 58.82
CA THR A 2 -54.06 20.09 57.64
C THR A 2 -54.20 20.83 56.31
N GLN A 3 -53.14 21.59 56.00
CA GLN A 3 -52.58 21.85 54.67
C GLN A 3 -52.00 20.54 54.03
N PRO A 4 -51.20 20.56 52.93
CA PRO A 4 -51.47 20.91 51.53
C PRO A 4 -50.77 19.88 50.58
N PHE A 5 -50.29 20.35 49.41
CA PHE A 5 -49.10 19.90 48.66
C PHE A 5 -49.23 18.94 47.44
N ARG A 6 -48.81 19.52 46.30
CA ARG A 6 -47.77 19.07 45.35
C ARG A 6 -47.96 17.78 44.52
N SER A 7 -48.05 18.03 43.21
CA SER A 7 -46.97 17.84 42.22
C SER A 7 -46.55 16.42 41.78
N LEU A 8 -46.27 16.37 40.46
CA LEU A 8 -45.39 15.47 39.69
C LEU A 8 -46.01 14.24 39.01
N SER A 9 -46.05 14.37 37.67
CA SER A 9 -45.35 13.47 36.73
C SER A 9 -46.04 12.19 36.24
N GLY A 10 -46.24 12.17 34.91
CA GLY A 10 -46.38 10.99 34.04
C GLY A 10 -46.54 11.52 32.60
N ALA A 11 -45.46 11.75 31.84
CA ALA A 11 -44.64 10.81 31.07
C ALA A 11 -45.33 10.23 29.81
N ALA A 12 -44.57 10.22 28.71
CA ALA A 12 -44.77 9.59 27.38
C ALA A 12 -45.07 10.62 26.26
N LEU A 13 -44.37 10.67 25.11
CA LEU A 13 -43.28 9.86 24.57
C LEU A 13 -42.67 10.69 23.43
N ALA A 14 -41.41 11.11 23.54
CA ALA A 14 -40.69 11.73 22.43
C ALA A 14 -40.00 10.60 21.63
N ILE A 15 -40.44 10.41 20.39
CA ILE A 15 -39.81 9.50 19.43
C ILE A 15 -38.46 10.11 19.03
N ALA A 16 -37.37 9.53 19.54
CA ALA A 16 -36.02 9.85 19.10
C ALA A 16 -35.77 9.17 17.74
N ILE A 17 -35.67 9.98 16.68
CA ILE A 17 -35.17 9.53 15.38
C ILE A 17 -33.66 9.32 15.54
N ALA A 18 -33.25 8.07 15.71
CA ALA A 18 -31.85 7.68 15.60
C ALA A 18 -31.43 7.85 14.13
N GLY A 19 -30.79 8.97 13.82
CA GLY A 19 -30.15 9.18 12.53
C GLY A 19 -29.05 8.14 12.33
N ALA A 20 -29.30 7.21 11.41
CA ALA A 20 -28.27 6.32 10.90
C ALA A 20 -27.12 7.17 10.34
N ALA A 21 -25.97 7.12 11.01
CA ALA A 21 -24.75 7.71 10.50
C ALA A 21 -24.37 6.94 9.23
N VAL A 22 -24.72 7.50 8.07
CA VAL A 22 -24.14 7.11 6.79
C VAL A 22 -22.64 7.36 6.94
N GLN A 23 -21.85 6.29 7.06
CA GLN A 23 -20.40 6.35 6.92
C GLN A 23 -20.09 6.71 5.46
N LEU A 24 -20.19 8.00 5.15
CA LEU A 24 -19.57 8.57 3.98
C LEU A 24 -18.08 8.27 4.12
N GLY A 25 -17.57 7.45 3.20
CA GLY A 25 -16.19 6.99 3.19
C GLY A 25 -15.26 8.17 3.42
N ALA A 26 -14.68 8.21 4.62
CA ALA A 26 -13.57 9.10 4.87
C ALA A 26 -12.49 8.69 3.87
N GLN A 27 -12.24 9.54 2.88
CA GLN A 27 -10.92 9.60 2.28
C GLN A 27 -9.98 9.79 3.47
N ALA A 28 -9.37 8.71 3.94
CA ALA A 28 -8.55 8.70 5.13
C ALA A 28 -7.49 9.78 4.90
N ARG A 29 -7.62 10.90 5.62
CA ARG A 29 -6.66 12.00 5.52
C ARG A 29 -5.33 11.43 5.99
N LEU A 30 -4.39 11.27 5.05
CA LEU A 30 -3.07 10.76 5.37
C LEU A 30 -2.48 11.59 6.50
N SER A 31 -1.98 10.93 7.54
CA SER A 31 -1.58 11.57 8.78
C SER A 31 -0.18 11.13 9.20
N VAL A 32 0.56 12.05 9.82
CA VAL A 32 1.88 11.74 10.37
C VAL A 32 1.78 10.64 11.44
N ARG A 33 0.69 10.64 12.22
CA ARG A 33 0.42 9.62 13.23
C ARG A 33 0.30 8.22 12.65
N ASP A 34 -0.39 8.06 11.52
CA ASP A 34 -0.52 6.74 10.87
C ASP A 34 0.81 6.29 10.23
N ALA A 35 1.60 7.24 9.73
CA ALA A 35 2.97 6.96 9.27
C ALA A 35 3.86 6.42 10.41
N ASP A 36 3.82 7.06 11.58
CA ASP A 36 4.60 6.64 12.76
C ASP A 36 4.14 5.28 13.30
N ARG A 37 2.82 5.00 13.25
CA ARG A 37 2.26 3.69 13.60
C ARG A 37 2.78 2.61 12.67
N PHE A 38 2.76 2.85 11.35
CA PHE A 38 3.31 1.90 10.39
C PHE A 38 4.81 1.69 10.60
N GLN A 39 5.59 2.77 10.76
CA GLN A 39 7.01 2.68 11.02
C GLN A 39 7.33 1.86 12.28
N SER A 40 6.56 2.05 13.35
CA SER A 40 6.69 1.26 14.58
C SER A 40 6.40 -0.22 14.34
N LYS A 41 5.36 -0.54 13.56
CA LYS A 41 5.04 -1.93 13.16
C LYS A 41 6.16 -2.54 12.31
N LEU A 42 6.70 -1.79 11.35
CA LEU A 42 7.81 -2.23 10.52
C LEU A 42 9.07 -2.53 11.36
N ALA A 43 9.40 -1.65 12.31
CA ALA A 43 10.51 -1.89 13.24
C ALA A 43 10.29 -3.16 14.08
N GLN A 44 9.06 -3.42 14.55
CA GLN A 44 8.73 -4.64 15.28
C GLN A 44 8.85 -5.90 14.42
N ILE A 45 8.38 -5.84 13.16
CA ILE A 45 8.49 -6.94 12.19
C ILE A 45 9.97 -7.26 11.96
N THR A 46 10.80 -6.26 11.66
CA THR A 46 12.24 -6.43 11.42
C THR A 46 12.96 -6.96 12.66
N ALA A 47 12.68 -6.41 13.84
CA ALA A 47 13.27 -6.86 15.11
C ALA A 47 12.94 -8.33 15.42
N PHE A 48 11.71 -8.76 15.13
CA PHE A 48 11.33 -10.17 15.27
C PHE A 48 12.13 -11.06 14.30
N GLY A 49 12.33 -10.60 13.07
CA GLY A 49 13.08 -11.33 12.04
C GLY A 49 14.52 -11.68 12.44
N VAL A 50 15.19 -10.79 13.19
CA VAL A 50 16.58 -10.98 13.64
C VAL A 50 16.71 -11.65 15.01
N THR A 51 15.61 -11.76 15.76
CA THR A 51 15.63 -12.37 17.11
C THR A 51 15.78 -13.89 17.01
N ARG A 52 16.86 -14.44 17.57
CA ARG A 52 17.16 -15.89 17.60
C ARG A 52 16.28 -16.73 18.56
N ALA A 53 15.20 -16.16 19.09
CA ALA A 53 14.38 -16.84 20.08
C ALA A 53 13.56 -17.99 19.46
N ARG A 54 13.43 -19.11 20.20
CA ARG A 54 12.54 -20.24 19.87
C ARG A 54 11.15 -19.71 19.48
N ALA A 55 10.57 -20.31 18.43
CA ALA A 55 9.31 -19.89 17.84
C ALA A 55 8.21 -19.73 18.91
N LYS A 56 7.90 -18.48 19.26
CA LYS A 56 6.61 -18.14 19.88
C LYS A 56 5.51 -18.33 18.83
N ALA A 57 4.27 -18.48 19.31
CA ALA A 57 3.08 -18.56 18.47
C ALA A 57 3.11 -17.52 17.32
N ALA A 58 2.53 -17.89 16.19
CA ALA A 58 2.46 -17.05 14.98
C ALA A 58 2.09 -15.60 15.33
N ARG A 59 2.95 -14.65 14.97
CA ARG A 59 2.70 -13.23 15.24
C ARG A 59 1.99 -12.65 14.02
N SER A 60 0.83 -12.04 14.25
CA SER A 60 0.08 -11.37 13.21
C SER A 60 0.06 -9.86 13.46
N THR A 61 0.48 -9.09 12.48
CA THR A 61 0.54 -7.61 12.55
C THR A 61 -0.37 -7.04 11.46
N PRO A 62 -1.55 -6.48 11.80
CA PRO A 62 -2.43 -5.87 10.83
C PRO A 62 -1.88 -4.49 10.42
N VAL A 63 -2.01 -4.17 9.14
CA VAL A 63 -1.52 -2.95 8.51
C VAL A 63 -2.62 -2.40 7.62
N THR A 64 -3.03 -1.15 7.81
CA THR A 64 -4.09 -0.56 6.98
C THR A 64 -3.55 0.21 5.78
N ASP A 65 -4.38 0.39 4.75
CA ASP A 65 -4.03 1.24 3.61
C ASP A 65 -3.67 2.67 4.04
N ALA A 66 -4.36 3.22 5.05
CA ALA A 66 -4.08 4.56 5.58
C ALA A 66 -2.69 4.64 6.21
N GLU A 67 -2.27 3.60 6.95
CA GLU A 67 -0.95 3.49 7.54
C GLU A 67 0.15 3.40 6.47
N VAL A 68 -0.01 2.50 5.48
CA VAL A 68 0.94 2.33 4.38
C VAL A 68 1.07 3.61 3.56
N ASN A 69 -0.05 4.20 3.15
CA ASN A 69 -0.04 5.40 2.31
C ASN A 69 0.49 6.62 3.07
N SER A 70 0.24 6.72 4.38
CA SER A 70 0.82 7.78 5.20
C SER A 70 2.32 7.61 5.34
N TYR A 71 2.81 6.38 5.51
CA TYR A 71 4.24 6.09 5.53
C TYR A 71 4.92 6.46 4.20
N LEU A 72 4.33 6.05 3.07
CA LEU A 72 4.82 6.40 1.73
C LEU A 72 4.95 7.92 1.54
N LYS A 73 3.99 8.69 2.06
CA LYS A 73 3.98 10.15 1.95
C LYS A 73 4.99 10.84 2.88
N TYR A 74 5.13 10.37 4.12
CA TYR A 74 5.81 11.14 5.18
C TYR A 74 7.16 10.56 5.64
N ARG A 75 7.49 9.31 5.28
CA ARG A 75 8.65 8.58 5.82
C ARG A 75 9.46 7.81 4.79
N ALA A 76 8.89 7.43 3.66
CA ALA A 76 9.55 6.57 2.66
C ALA A 76 10.22 7.34 1.50
N ALA A 77 10.44 8.65 1.63
CA ALA A 77 10.92 9.47 0.52
C ALA A 77 12.28 9.00 -0.05
N ASP A 78 13.13 8.44 0.80
CA ASP A 78 14.43 7.84 0.45
C ASP A 78 14.32 6.44 -0.17
N GLN A 79 13.22 5.74 0.08
CA GLN A 79 12.94 4.39 -0.45
C GLN A 79 12.16 4.41 -1.76
N ILE A 80 11.52 5.54 -2.09
CA ILE A 80 10.78 5.71 -3.33
C ILE A 80 11.77 6.00 -4.46
N PRO A 81 11.81 5.17 -5.53
CA PRO A 81 12.65 5.44 -6.69
C PRO A 81 12.38 6.83 -7.28
N VAL A 82 13.44 7.50 -7.74
CA VAL A 82 13.29 8.81 -8.39
C VAL A 82 12.31 8.69 -9.56
N GLY A 83 11.53 9.75 -9.75
CA GLY A 83 10.49 9.78 -10.78
C GLY A 83 9.17 9.15 -10.35
N ILE A 84 9.08 8.42 -9.24
CA ILE A 84 7.77 8.02 -8.69
C ILE A 84 7.28 9.10 -7.72
N VAL A 85 6.13 9.70 -8.02
CA VAL A 85 5.54 10.80 -7.28
C VAL A 85 4.18 10.39 -6.73
N ASN A 86 3.97 10.64 -5.44
CA ASN A 86 2.73 10.37 -4.71
C ASN A 86 2.17 8.95 -4.93
N PRO A 87 2.94 7.89 -4.65
CA PRO A 87 2.42 6.53 -4.75
C PRO A 87 1.31 6.30 -3.73
N ILE A 88 0.25 5.62 -4.17
CA ILE A 88 -0.86 5.16 -3.33
C ILE A 88 -1.07 3.68 -3.61
N LEU A 89 -1.16 2.91 -2.54
CA LEU A 89 -1.51 1.50 -2.54
C LEU A 89 -2.90 1.30 -1.94
N THR A 90 -3.62 0.32 -2.46
CA THR A 90 -4.95 -0.06 -1.99
C THR A 90 -5.05 -1.56 -1.93
N ALA A 91 -5.36 -2.09 -0.75
CA ALA A 91 -5.69 -3.48 -0.57
C ALA A 91 -7.14 -3.69 -1.02
N VAL A 92 -7.31 -4.24 -2.23
CA VAL A 92 -8.63 -4.47 -2.82
C VAL A 92 -9.31 -5.68 -2.14
N GLY A 93 -8.50 -6.63 -1.66
CA GLY A 93 -8.95 -7.82 -0.93
C GLY A 93 -8.80 -9.10 -1.72
N ASN A 94 -8.91 -10.25 -1.05
CA ASN A 94 -8.72 -11.58 -1.65
C ASN A 94 -7.36 -11.75 -2.34
N GLY A 95 -6.28 -11.21 -1.74
CA GLY A 95 -4.95 -11.20 -2.36
C GLY A 95 -4.73 -10.05 -3.36
N ARG A 96 -5.79 -9.37 -3.80
CA ARG A 96 -5.71 -8.33 -4.84
C ARG A 96 -5.27 -6.99 -4.28
N VAL A 97 -4.31 -6.35 -4.96
CA VAL A 97 -3.73 -5.05 -4.63
C VAL A 97 -3.77 -4.14 -5.85
N SER A 98 -4.06 -2.86 -5.62
CA SER A 98 -3.97 -1.82 -6.63
C SER A 98 -2.92 -0.80 -6.22
N GLY A 99 -2.07 -0.40 -7.16
CA GLY A 99 -1.12 0.69 -7.03
C GLY A 99 -1.40 1.79 -8.04
N ARG A 100 -1.19 3.04 -7.63
CA ARG A 100 -1.24 4.21 -8.51
C ARG A 100 -0.14 5.18 -8.15
N ALA A 101 0.49 5.79 -9.14
CA ALA A 101 1.50 6.81 -8.95
C ALA A 101 1.56 7.75 -10.14
N LEU A 102 2.19 8.91 -9.97
CA LEU A 102 2.61 9.75 -11.08
C LEU A 102 4.06 9.45 -11.38
N VAL A 103 4.37 9.09 -12.61
CA VAL A 103 5.75 8.91 -13.08
C VAL A 103 6.22 10.21 -13.72
N ASP A 104 7.15 10.90 -13.06
CA ASP A 104 7.86 12.06 -13.54
C ASP A 104 9.07 11.61 -14.38
N LEU A 105 8.89 11.58 -15.70
CA LEU A 105 9.91 11.12 -16.64
C LEU A 105 11.07 12.09 -16.77
N ASP A 106 10.87 13.36 -16.42
CA ASP A 106 11.91 14.38 -16.46
C ASP A 106 12.93 14.11 -15.34
N ALA A 107 12.44 13.72 -14.15
CA ALA A 107 13.28 13.29 -13.03
C ALA A 107 14.01 11.95 -13.31
N VAL A 108 13.39 11.02 -14.05
CA VAL A 108 14.05 9.76 -14.46
C VAL A 108 15.17 10.01 -15.47
N ARG A 109 14.96 10.94 -16.41
CA ARG A 109 15.92 11.27 -17.47
C ARG A 109 17.22 11.86 -16.92
N THR A 110 17.15 12.67 -15.87
CA THR A 110 18.35 13.25 -15.24
C THR A 110 19.17 12.20 -14.47
N GLN A 111 18.55 11.09 -14.04
CA GLN A 111 19.22 10.04 -13.28
C GLN A 111 20.02 9.05 -14.14
N LYS A 112 19.55 8.70 -15.36
CA LYS A 112 20.27 7.81 -16.30
C LYS A 112 20.63 8.56 -17.58
N LYS A 113 21.93 8.75 -17.86
CA LYS A 113 22.44 9.33 -19.13
C LYS A 113 21.96 8.48 -20.31
N ARG A 114 21.05 9.03 -21.13
CA ARG A 114 20.49 8.37 -22.32
C ARG A 114 21.49 8.37 -23.48
N GLY A 115 21.52 7.28 -24.25
CA GLY A 115 22.11 7.25 -25.60
C GLY A 115 21.16 7.88 -26.62
N TRP A 116 21.70 8.40 -27.73
CA TRP A 116 20.94 9.18 -28.74
C TRP A 116 19.87 8.37 -29.50
N THR A 117 19.87 7.03 -29.39
CA THR A 117 19.01 6.11 -30.16
C THR A 117 17.80 5.56 -29.39
N ASP A 118 17.47 6.09 -28.21
CA ASP A 118 16.37 5.56 -27.39
C ASP A 118 15.03 6.23 -27.74
N PRO A 119 14.05 5.52 -28.36
CA PRO A 119 12.75 6.08 -28.73
C PRO A 119 11.91 6.52 -27.52
N MET A 120 12.27 6.12 -26.30
CA MET A 120 11.65 6.63 -25.06
C MET A 120 12.17 8.01 -24.64
N GLY A 121 13.17 8.54 -25.36
CA GLY A 121 13.70 9.89 -25.22
C GLY A 121 12.67 11.01 -25.39
N TYR A 122 11.57 10.73 -26.10
CA TYR A 122 10.49 11.67 -26.41
C TYR A 122 9.37 11.68 -25.37
N LEU A 123 9.34 10.72 -24.44
CA LEU A 123 8.36 10.72 -23.37
C LEU A 123 8.84 11.68 -22.27
N THR A 124 8.17 12.82 -22.15
CA THR A 124 8.44 13.87 -21.16
C THR A 124 7.21 14.14 -20.30
N GLY A 125 7.42 14.74 -19.14
CA GLY A 125 6.34 15.11 -18.22
C GLY A 125 5.87 14.00 -17.29
N LYS A 126 4.69 14.21 -16.70
CA LYS A 126 4.15 13.39 -15.61
C LYS A 126 3.04 12.48 -16.12
N LEU A 127 3.28 11.18 -16.10
CA LEU A 127 2.34 10.18 -16.55
C LEU A 127 1.68 9.48 -15.35
N PRO A 128 0.35 9.53 -15.19
CA PRO A 128 -0.32 8.71 -14.18
C PRO A 128 -0.27 7.25 -14.61
N VAL A 129 0.20 6.41 -13.70
CA VAL A 129 0.31 4.97 -13.89
C VAL A 129 -0.56 4.29 -12.84
N THR A 130 -1.29 3.26 -13.27
CA THR A 130 -2.01 2.35 -12.38
C THR A 130 -1.61 0.92 -12.70
N ALA A 131 -1.56 0.09 -11.67
CA ALA A 131 -1.32 -1.34 -11.79
C ALA A 131 -2.21 -2.08 -10.79
N VAL A 132 -2.80 -3.18 -11.22
CA VAL A 132 -3.59 -4.06 -10.37
C VAL A 132 -3.08 -5.47 -10.55
N GLY A 133 -2.96 -6.19 -9.46
CA GLY A 133 -2.52 -7.57 -9.47
C GLY A 133 -2.85 -8.30 -8.19
N THR A 134 -2.60 -9.60 -8.21
CA THR A 134 -2.79 -10.47 -7.06
C THR A 134 -1.43 -10.79 -6.44
N LEU A 135 -1.31 -10.55 -5.13
CA LEU A 135 -0.18 -10.96 -4.31
C LEU A 135 -0.54 -12.28 -3.62
N ALA A 136 0.16 -13.35 -4.00
CA ALA A 136 0.11 -14.64 -3.33
C ALA A 136 1.37 -14.81 -2.49
N THR A 137 1.21 -15.14 -1.22
CA THR A 137 2.34 -15.40 -0.32
C THR A 137 2.09 -16.68 0.46
N ASP A 138 3.10 -17.52 0.56
CA ASP A 138 3.07 -18.70 1.40
C ASP A 138 4.49 -19.15 1.74
N ASN A 139 4.67 -19.78 2.89
CA ASN A 139 5.94 -20.35 3.34
C ASN A 139 7.16 -19.39 3.21
N GLY A 140 6.93 -18.09 3.40
CA GLY A 140 7.98 -17.08 3.31
C GLY A 140 8.38 -16.68 1.91
N VAL A 141 7.58 -17.05 0.90
CA VAL A 141 7.79 -16.69 -0.49
C VAL A 141 6.56 -15.93 -1.00
N GLY A 142 6.79 -14.82 -1.68
CA GLY A 142 5.78 -14.04 -2.38
C GLY A 142 5.86 -14.20 -3.88
N ARG A 143 4.71 -14.12 -4.56
CA ARG A 143 4.58 -13.98 -6.01
C ARG A 143 3.54 -12.91 -6.31
N PHE A 144 3.90 -11.99 -7.19
CA PHE A 144 2.97 -11.00 -7.71
C PHE A 144 2.54 -11.38 -9.13
N GLN A 145 1.24 -11.38 -9.38
CA GLN A 145 0.68 -11.60 -10.71
C GLN A 145 -0.03 -10.34 -11.16
N LEU A 146 0.51 -9.68 -12.19
CA LEU A 146 -0.15 -8.53 -12.78
C LEU A 146 -1.43 -8.96 -13.51
N GLU A 147 -2.54 -8.32 -13.17
CA GLU A 147 -3.81 -8.47 -13.89
C GLU A 147 -3.94 -7.39 -14.97
N SER A 148 -3.63 -6.15 -14.63
CA SER A 148 -3.72 -5.02 -15.56
C SER A 148 -2.79 -3.89 -15.16
N ALA A 149 -2.30 -3.15 -16.14
CA ALA A 149 -1.60 -1.90 -15.95
C ALA A 149 -2.09 -0.88 -16.96
N ALA A 150 -2.13 0.39 -16.58
CA ALA A 150 -2.50 1.48 -17.47
C ALA A 150 -1.58 2.69 -17.28
N ILE A 151 -1.35 3.41 -18.37
CA ILE A 151 -0.65 4.69 -18.40
C ILE A 151 -1.62 5.70 -18.98
N SER A 152 -1.89 6.80 -18.26
CA SER A 152 -2.86 7.81 -18.69
C SER A 152 -4.25 7.23 -19.00
N GLY A 153 -4.63 6.17 -18.28
CA GLY A 153 -5.91 5.45 -18.46
C GLY A 153 -5.94 4.47 -19.62
N VAL A 154 -4.87 4.38 -20.43
CA VAL A 154 -4.75 3.42 -21.52
C VAL A 154 -4.08 2.15 -21.00
N THR A 155 -4.77 1.02 -21.09
CA THR A 155 -4.20 -0.28 -20.70
C THR A 155 -3.00 -0.62 -21.57
N ILE A 156 -1.90 -0.98 -20.92
CA ILE A 156 -0.68 -1.40 -21.60
C ILE A 156 -0.50 -2.92 -21.51
N PRO A 157 0.07 -3.56 -22.54
CA PRO A 157 0.44 -4.97 -22.46
C PRO A 157 1.46 -5.21 -21.34
N LYS A 158 1.33 -6.36 -20.64
CA LYS A 158 2.29 -6.79 -19.62
C LYS A 158 3.74 -6.79 -20.11
N ALA A 159 3.98 -7.18 -21.36
CA ALA A 159 5.31 -7.20 -21.96
C ALA A 159 5.99 -5.81 -21.95
N VAL A 160 5.21 -4.74 -22.16
CA VAL A 160 5.72 -3.37 -22.10
C VAL A 160 6.12 -3.00 -20.67
N LEU A 161 5.29 -3.34 -19.68
CA LEU A 161 5.62 -3.11 -18.28
C LEU A 161 6.86 -3.92 -17.86
N GLN A 162 6.95 -5.17 -18.30
CA GLN A 162 8.08 -6.05 -18.00
C GLN A 162 9.38 -5.48 -18.58
N GLU A 163 9.37 -4.98 -19.81
CA GLU A 163 10.56 -4.34 -20.41
C GLU A 163 11.02 -3.12 -19.59
N LEU A 164 10.08 -2.27 -19.18
CA LEU A 164 10.38 -1.12 -18.33
C LEU A 164 10.96 -1.55 -16.98
N LEU A 165 10.31 -2.51 -16.31
CA LEU A 165 10.79 -3.03 -15.04
C LEU A 165 12.20 -3.60 -15.18
N SER A 166 12.41 -4.48 -16.16
CA SER A 166 13.72 -5.06 -16.47
C SER A 166 14.77 -3.98 -16.70
N TYR A 167 14.49 -2.99 -17.55
CA TYR A 167 15.44 -1.92 -17.88
C TYR A 167 15.83 -1.04 -16.68
N TYR A 168 14.86 -0.62 -15.88
CA TYR A 168 15.11 0.28 -14.76
C TYR A 168 15.74 -0.40 -13.55
N SER A 169 15.52 -1.70 -13.39
CA SER A 169 16.05 -2.49 -12.27
C SER A 169 17.35 -3.22 -12.56
N ARG A 170 17.97 -3.05 -13.74
CA ARG A 170 19.30 -3.62 -14.02
C ARG A 170 20.34 -3.06 -13.07
N THR A 171 21.10 -3.96 -12.46
CA THR A 171 22.33 -3.66 -11.71
C THR A 171 23.45 -4.57 -12.21
N PRO A 172 24.73 -4.33 -11.87
CA PRO A 172 25.80 -5.25 -12.19
C PRO A 172 25.55 -6.68 -11.70
N GLU A 173 24.89 -6.83 -10.54
CA GLU A 173 24.54 -8.11 -9.91
C GLU A 173 23.27 -8.73 -10.53
N LYS A 174 22.40 -7.91 -11.13
CA LYS A 174 21.17 -8.34 -11.79
C LYS A 174 21.07 -7.74 -13.20
N PRO A 175 21.87 -8.22 -14.17
CA PRO A 175 22.00 -7.59 -15.48
C PRO A 175 20.72 -7.69 -16.33
N SER A 176 19.89 -8.72 -16.11
CA SER A 176 18.59 -8.86 -16.78
C SER A 176 17.48 -8.00 -16.13
N GLY A 177 17.77 -7.37 -14.99
CA GLY A 177 16.77 -6.69 -14.16
C GLY A 177 15.81 -7.68 -13.50
N ILE A 178 14.76 -7.12 -12.90
CA ILE A 178 13.69 -7.83 -12.20
C ILE A 178 12.68 -8.35 -13.22
N ASN A 179 12.39 -9.65 -13.15
CA ASN A 179 11.21 -10.22 -13.73
C ASN A 179 10.06 -10.18 -12.71
N MET A 180 8.91 -9.67 -13.12
CA MET A 180 7.76 -9.46 -12.25
C MET A 180 7.11 -10.77 -11.79
N ASP A 181 7.24 -11.84 -12.59
CA ASP A 181 6.64 -13.15 -12.29
C ASP A 181 7.54 -14.02 -11.40
N ASP A 182 8.79 -13.59 -11.18
CA ASP A 182 9.71 -14.32 -10.32
C ASP A 182 9.20 -14.28 -8.88
N PRO A 183 9.26 -15.41 -8.16
CA PRO A 183 9.02 -15.39 -6.73
C PRO A 183 10.09 -14.58 -6.00
N PHE A 184 9.73 -14.00 -4.86
CA PHE A 184 10.65 -13.27 -3.99
C PHE A 184 10.55 -13.78 -2.56
N GLU A 185 11.67 -13.82 -1.85
CA GLU A 185 11.69 -14.16 -0.43
C GLU A 185 11.10 -13.03 0.40
N LEU A 186 10.25 -13.39 1.36
CA LEU A 186 9.68 -12.45 2.31
C LEU A 186 10.69 -12.21 3.44
N PRO A 187 11.07 -10.95 3.73
CA PRO A 187 12.08 -10.65 4.71
C PRO A 187 11.56 -10.87 6.13
N ALA A 188 12.45 -10.72 7.11
CA ALA A 188 12.10 -10.70 8.52
C ALA A 188 11.30 -11.92 9.01
N ARG A 189 11.50 -13.10 8.40
CA ARG A 189 10.75 -14.32 8.72
C ARG A 189 9.23 -14.19 8.53
N ILE A 190 8.78 -13.26 7.70
CA ILE A 190 7.39 -13.21 7.28
C ILE A 190 7.10 -14.51 6.53
N ARG A 191 6.05 -15.22 6.95
CA ARG A 191 5.59 -16.45 6.32
C ARG A 191 4.51 -16.17 5.28
N GLU A 192 3.64 -15.21 5.57
CA GLU A 192 2.46 -14.92 4.77
C GLU A 192 2.04 -13.45 4.96
N ILE A 193 1.52 -12.83 3.90
CA ILE A 193 0.86 -11.53 3.89
C ILE A 193 -0.56 -11.75 3.32
N ARG A 194 -1.56 -11.69 4.19
CA ARG A 194 -2.97 -11.84 3.76
C ARG A 194 -3.54 -10.47 3.42
N VAL A 195 -3.77 -10.22 2.14
CA VAL A 195 -4.40 -8.98 1.67
C VAL A 195 -5.92 -9.10 1.77
N GLN A 196 -6.51 -8.24 2.59
CA GLN A 196 -7.96 -8.08 2.79
C GLN A 196 -8.39 -6.69 2.34
N GLN A 197 -9.69 -6.42 2.31
CA GLN A 197 -10.16 -5.11 1.86
C GLN A 197 -9.71 -4.00 2.86
N GLY A 198 -8.92 -3.04 2.38
CA GLY A 198 -8.41 -1.90 3.16
C GLY A 198 -7.29 -2.22 4.17
N THR A 199 -6.83 -3.47 4.24
CA THR A 199 -5.85 -3.93 5.23
C THR A 199 -5.07 -5.15 4.75
N ALA A 200 -3.87 -5.35 5.27
CA ALA A 200 -3.08 -6.56 5.10
C ALA A 200 -2.64 -7.10 6.46
N LEU A 201 -2.64 -8.42 6.61
CA LEU A 201 -2.14 -9.09 7.79
C LEU A 201 -0.76 -9.70 7.52
N VAL A 202 0.27 -9.18 8.18
CA VAL A 202 1.63 -9.73 8.10
C VAL A 202 1.80 -10.81 9.16
N ILE A 203 2.13 -12.03 8.75
CA ILE A 203 2.24 -13.22 9.62
C ILE A 203 3.71 -13.67 9.69
N GLN A 204 4.27 -13.78 10.90
CA GLN A 204 5.65 -14.23 11.18
C GLN A 204 5.69 -15.46 12.10
#